data_AF-A0A9X3DFI6-F1
#
_entry.id   AF-A0A9X3DFI6-F1
#
_cell.length_a   1.000
_cell.length_b   1.000
_cell.length_c   1.000
_cell.angle_alpha   90.00
_cell.angle_beta   90.00
_cell.angle_gamma   90.00
#
_symmetry.space_group_name_H-M   'P 1'
#
loop_
_entity.id
_entity.type
_entity.pdbx_description
1 polymer ?
#
loop_
_entity_poly.entity_id
_entity_poly.type
_entity_poly.pdbx_seq_one_letter_code
_entity_poly.pdbx_strand_id
1 'polypeptide(L)'
;MILDDFITITPTGLYCVYGDFFLDPQQPVNEAVVSHAHGDHAIGGSQHVYCTAATQSFMKHRYRKFAAGDFHVKNYHETFKIKDVAITFYPAGHILGSAQVLMEYQGIKYLYTGDYKIEPDVTCEPFEFITADVLITESTFANPDTKHPSPVDEIKKLNATTANIMLGAYALGKSQRIIHLLNEHCSTKNIMVHHSIMPFVKIYEDFGMEVGNYKMYDRKVMKNQHEHQVYIVPPMVFHSYHKAINVVRAFASGWKNLQQQNGISLYISDHADWNAILETIDKVQPKQVWTLHGDGKQLKDYFKGKLEIKIMNE
;
A
#
# COMPACT_ATOMS: atom_id res chain seq x y z
N MET A 1 -24.10 20.81 -0.78
CA MET A 1 -23.70 20.67 -2.20
C MET A 1 -22.28 20.15 -2.19
N ILE A 2 -21.87 19.27 -3.12
CA ILE A 2 -20.48 18.85 -3.23
C ILE A 2 -19.65 20.06 -3.64
N LEU A 3 -18.62 20.37 -2.85
CA LEU A 3 -17.65 21.44 -3.12
C LEU A 3 -16.52 20.88 -3.99
N ASP A 4 -16.36 21.40 -5.20
CA ASP A 4 -15.37 20.94 -6.18
C ASP A 4 -13.93 21.21 -5.74
N ASP A 5 -13.72 22.21 -4.88
CA ASP A 5 -12.43 22.62 -4.34
C ASP A 5 -12.12 22.01 -2.96
N PHE A 6 -12.97 21.11 -2.45
CA PHE A 6 -12.80 20.51 -1.12
C PHE A 6 -11.41 19.90 -0.92
N ILE A 7 -10.93 19.14 -1.92
CA ILE A 7 -9.53 18.75 -2.07
C ILE A 7 -8.97 19.34 -3.36
N THR A 8 -7.84 20.02 -3.26
CA THR A 8 -7.10 20.59 -4.40
C THR A 8 -5.70 19.99 -4.47
N ILE A 9 -5.22 19.66 -5.68
CA ILE A 9 -3.83 19.22 -5.87
C ILE A 9 -2.90 20.44 -5.85
N THR A 10 -1.83 20.33 -5.07
CA THR A 10 -0.74 21.30 -5.04
C THR A 10 0.60 20.56 -5.20
N PRO A 11 1.72 21.27 -5.47
CA PRO A 11 3.05 20.67 -5.44
C PRO A 11 3.43 20.03 -4.09
N THR A 12 2.73 20.39 -3.01
CA THR A 12 2.93 19.86 -1.66
C THR A 12 2.13 18.58 -1.40
N GLY A 13 1.08 18.31 -2.16
CA GLY A 13 0.15 17.19 -1.95
C GLY A 13 -1.31 17.59 -2.10
N LEU A 14 -2.21 16.75 -1.57
CA LEU A 14 -3.65 16.93 -1.60
C LEU A 14 -4.10 17.86 -0.47
N TYR A 15 -4.42 19.11 -0.80
CA TYR A 15 -4.78 20.12 0.18
C TYR A 15 -6.29 20.15 0.44
N CYS A 16 -6.70 19.95 1.69
CA CYS A 16 -8.07 20.16 2.11
C CYS A 16 -8.30 21.65 2.43
N VAL A 17 -9.03 22.35 1.56
CA VAL A 17 -9.20 23.82 1.64
C VAL A 17 -9.90 24.25 2.93
N TYR A 18 -10.89 23.48 3.37
CA TYR A 18 -11.75 23.83 4.51
C TYR A 18 -11.22 23.30 5.85
N GLY A 19 -10.31 22.32 5.80
CA GLY A 19 -9.61 21.80 6.97
C GLY A 19 -8.23 22.45 7.20
N ASP A 20 -7.65 23.07 6.16
CA ASP A 20 -6.27 23.57 6.13
C ASP A 20 -5.25 22.52 6.59
N PHE A 21 -5.36 21.33 5.99
CA PHE A 21 -4.42 20.23 6.18
C PHE A 21 -4.12 19.57 4.84
N PHE A 22 -3.05 18.80 4.79
CA PHE A 22 -2.71 17.99 3.62
C PHE A 22 -2.95 16.52 3.90
N LEU A 23 -3.60 15.83 2.96
CA LEU A 23 -3.57 14.37 2.87
C LEU A 23 -2.25 13.97 2.19
N ASP A 24 -1.54 13.02 2.79
CA ASP A 24 -0.34 12.38 2.23
C ASP A 24 0.66 13.35 1.56
N PRO A 25 1.15 14.38 2.30
CA PRO A 25 1.96 15.43 1.71
C PRO A 25 3.34 14.92 1.23
N GLN A 26 3.83 15.51 0.15
CA GLN A 26 5.15 15.29 -0.44
C GLN A 26 6.23 16.25 0.10
N GLN A 27 5.83 17.27 0.87
CA GLN A 27 6.74 18.21 1.54
C GLN A 27 6.27 18.50 2.97
N PRO A 28 7.16 18.84 3.92
CA PRO A 28 6.78 19.11 5.30
C PRO A 28 5.70 20.21 5.40
N VAL A 29 4.66 19.95 6.20
CA VAL A 29 3.52 20.87 6.40
C VAL A 29 3.20 21.05 7.88
N ASN A 30 2.31 21.99 8.19
CA ASN A 30 1.83 22.15 9.56
C ASN A 30 0.92 20.99 10.00
N GLU A 31 -0.16 20.74 9.28
CA GLU A 31 -1.12 19.66 9.55
C GLU A 31 -1.07 18.60 8.43
N ALA A 32 -0.64 17.39 8.75
CA ALA A 32 -0.56 16.26 7.83
C ALA A 32 -1.47 15.12 8.30
N VAL A 33 -2.44 14.74 7.47
CA VAL A 33 -3.27 13.54 7.67
C VAL A 33 -2.71 12.44 6.77
N VAL A 34 -2.14 11.41 7.38
CA VAL A 34 -1.37 10.38 6.66
C VAL A 34 -2.15 9.07 6.63
N SER A 35 -2.49 8.61 5.42
CA SER A 35 -3.22 7.36 5.19
C SER A 35 -2.38 6.15 5.56
N HIS A 36 -1.11 6.11 5.12
CA HIS A 36 -0.20 4.99 5.37
C HIS A 36 1.27 5.38 5.20
N ALA A 37 2.17 4.50 5.61
CA ALA A 37 3.59 4.79 5.75
C ALA A 37 4.47 4.40 4.55
N HIS A 38 3.99 4.39 3.30
CA HIS A 38 4.91 4.34 2.15
C HIS A 38 5.55 5.71 1.90
N GLY A 39 6.69 5.72 1.19
CA GLY A 39 7.54 6.91 1.08
C GLY A 39 6.95 8.01 0.20
N ASP A 40 6.02 7.64 -0.66
CA ASP A 40 5.21 8.46 -1.55
C ASP A 40 3.89 8.92 -0.92
N HIS A 41 3.62 8.58 0.35
CA HIS A 41 2.47 9.07 1.11
C HIS A 41 2.85 9.69 2.46
N ALA A 42 3.94 9.22 3.07
CA ALA A 42 4.42 9.68 4.36
C ALA A 42 5.87 10.11 4.28
N ILE A 43 6.13 11.39 4.50
CA ILE A 43 7.48 11.96 4.68
C ILE A 43 7.71 12.42 6.12
N GLY A 44 8.96 12.65 6.48
CA GLY A 44 9.31 13.29 7.74
C GLY A 44 9.25 14.82 7.66
N GLY A 45 9.08 15.48 8.81
CA GLY A 45 9.31 16.92 8.99
C GLY A 45 8.05 17.75 9.23
N SER A 46 6.85 17.19 9.05
CA SER A 46 5.59 17.88 9.37
C SER A 46 5.44 18.12 10.87
N GLN A 47 4.77 19.22 11.26
CA GLN A 47 4.62 19.59 12.67
C GLN A 47 3.61 18.68 13.37
N HIS A 48 2.38 18.60 12.89
CA HIS A 48 1.32 17.75 13.43
C HIS A 48 0.97 16.65 12.43
N VAL A 49 1.18 15.39 12.80
CA VAL A 49 0.89 14.23 11.95
C VAL A 49 -0.22 13.39 12.58
N TYR A 50 -1.36 13.29 11.90
CA TYR A 50 -2.49 12.43 12.28
C TYR A 50 -2.40 11.14 11.50
N CYS A 51 -2.29 10.01 12.20
CA CYS A 51 -2.15 8.70 11.59
C CYS A 51 -2.50 7.58 12.56
N THR A 52 -2.54 6.35 12.07
CA THR A 52 -2.67 5.15 12.90
C THR A 52 -1.37 4.87 13.68
N ALA A 53 -1.47 4.08 14.76
CA ALA A 53 -0.32 3.73 15.59
C ALA A 53 0.79 2.98 14.83
N ALA A 54 0.41 2.10 13.89
CA ALA A 54 1.37 1.39 13.05
C ALA A 54 2.05 2.34 12.04
N THR A 55 1.29 3.23 11.39
CA THR A 55 1.85 4.27 10.51
C THR A 55 2.85 5.15 11.26
N GLN A 56 2.55 5.57 12.49
CA GLN A 56 3.51 6.28 13.36
C GLN A 56 4.81 5.47 13.57
N SER A 57 4.70 4.17 13.84
CA SER A 57 5.87 3.31 14.11
C SER A 57 6.78 3.17 12.89
N PHE A 58 6.20 3.02 11.71
CA PHE A 58 6.95 3.02 10.45
C PHE A 58 7.61 4.36 10.14
N MET A 59 6.91 5.48 10.37
CA MET A 59 7.48 6.82 10.19
C MET A 59 8.64 7.07 11.16
N LYS A 60 8.49 6.71 12.43
CA LYS A 60 9.56 6.76 13.44
C LYS A 60 10.77 5.93 13.04
N HIS A 61 10.56 4.74 12.47
CA HIS A 61 11.65 3.92 11.96
C HIS A 61 12.40 4.59 10.80
N ARG A 62 11.67 5.09 9.79
CA ARG A 62 12.25 5.63 8.56
C ARG A 62 12.92 6.99 8.78
N TYR A 63 12.27 7.89 9.50
CA TYR A 63 12.67 9.30 9.61
C TYR A 63 13.28 9.65 10.98
N ARG A 64 13.21 8.74 11.96
CA ARG A 64 13.81 8.90 13.30
C ARG A 64 13.33 10.19 13.96
N LYS A 65 14.26 11.05 14.41
CA LYS A 65 13.96 12.34 15.05
C LYS A 65 13.24 13.34 14.14
N PHE A 66 13.20 13.09 12.82
CA PHE A 66 12.50 13.93 11.85
C PHE A 66 11.14 13.35 11.45
N ALA A 67 10.62 12.34 12.14
CA ALA A 67 9.36 11.70 11.75
C ALA A 67 8.15 12.62 11.82
N ALA A 68 8.03 13.42 12.90
CA ALA A 68 7.05 14.48 13.06
C ALA A 68 7.51 15.39 14.22
N GLY A 69 6.97 16.61 14.32
CA GLY A 69 7.02 17.38 15.56
C GLY A 69 6.22 16.69 16.66
N ASP A 70 4.93 16.46 16.38
CA ASP A 70 3.96 15.78 17.21
C ASP A 70 3.16 14.76 16.38
N PHE A 71 2.90 13.61 16.98
CA PHE A 71 1.99 12.61 16.43
C PHE A 71 0.67 12.61 17.18
N HIS A 72 -0.41 12.74 16.42
CA HIS A 72 -1.79 12.59 16.87
C HIS A 72 -2.29 11.22 16.43
N VAL A 73 -2.00 10.20 17.23
CA VAL A 73 -2.40 8.81 16.92
C VAL A 73 -3.91 8.67 17.05
N LYS A 74 -4.54 8.09 16.02
CA LYS A 74 -5.99 7.87 15.95
C LYS A 74 -6.31 6.40 15.74
N ASN A 75 -7.26 5.91 16.51
CA ASN A 75 -7.81 4.58 16.29
C ASN A 75 -8.74 4.60 15.08
N TYR A 76 -8.93 3.45 14.45
CA TYR A 76 -10.02 3.30 13.49
C TYR A 76 -11.35 3.60 14.17
N HIS A 77 -12.30 4.15 13.42
CA HIS A 77 -13.63 4.54 13.91
C HIS A 77 -13.63 5.69 14.94
N GLU A 78 -12.47 6.26 15.28
CA GLU A 78 -12.37 7.46 16.11
C GLU A 78 -12.50 8.71 15.25
N THR A 79 -13.56 9.49 15.49
CA THR A 79 -13.72 10.80 14.85
C THR A 79 -12.94 11.87 15.59
N PHE A 80 -12.13 12.64 14.86
CA PHE A 80 -11.46 13.84 15.33
C PHE A 80 -11.78 15.02 14.40
N LYS A 81 -11.38 16.23 14.77
CA LYS A 81 -11.60 17.43 13.96
C LYS A 81 -10.30 18.18 13.71
N ILE A 82 -10.16 18.66 12.48
CA ILE A 82 -9.20 19.71 12.13
C ILE A 82 -10.03 20.86 11.57
N LYS A 83 -10.06 21.98 12.29
CA LYS A 83 -10.99 23.10 12.06
C LYS A 83 -12.44 22.60 11.97
N ASP A 84 -13.11 22.85 10.84
CA ASP A 84 -14.52 22.53 10.61
C ASP A 84 -14.75 21.15 9.97
N VAL A 85 -13.68 20.42 9.65
CA VAL A 85 -13.76 19.10 9.01
C VAL A 85 -13.65 18.00 10.08
N ALA A 86 -14.67 17.13 10.15
CA ALA A 86 -14.60 15.91 10.95
C ALA A 86 -13.92 14.81 10.14
N ILE A 87 -12.99 14.09 10.76
CA ILE A 87 -12.14 13.09 10.10
C ILE A 87 -12.23 11.79 10.89
N THR A 88 -12.43 10.67 10.19
CA THR A 88 -12.43 9.32 10.77
C THR A 88 -11.58 8.40 9.90
N PHE A 89 -10.72 7.61 10.53
CA PHE A 89 -9.95 6.57 9.84
C PHE A 89 -10.70 5.24 9.79
N TYR A 90 -10.68 4.58 8.65
CA TYR A 90 -11.18 3.21 8.43
C TYR A 90 -10.09 2.34 7.80
N PRO A 91 -10.03 1.04 8.06
CA PRO A 91 -9.04 0.15 7.44
C PRO A 91 -9.04 0.20 5.90
N ALA A 92 -7.85 0.26 5.28
CA ALA A 92 -7.67 0.25 3.82
C ALA A 92 -7.12 -1.08 3.25
N GLY A 93 -6.77 -2.07 4.07
CA GLY A 93 -6.27 -3.36 3.57
C GLY A 93 -4.91 -3.35 2.87
N HIS A 94 -4.27 -2.19 2.68
CA HIS A 94 -3.07 -2.08 1.87
C HIS A 94 -1.83 -2.65 2.59
N ILE A 95 -1.50 -2.07 3.74
CA ILE A 95 -0.43 -2.48 4.65
C ILE A 95 -0.91 -2.35 6.10
N LEU A 96 -0.16 -2.88 7.07
CA LEU A 96 -0.50 -2.73 8.48
C LEU A 96 -0.69 -1.25 8.85
N GLY A 97 -1.86 -0.89 9.38
CA GLY A 97 -2.18 0.48 9.77
C GLY A 97 -2.60 1.41 8.62
N SER A 98 -2.74 0.91 7.38
CA SER A 98 -3.23 1.74 6.28
C SER A 98 -4.69 2.13 6.49
N ALA A 99 -5.01 3.41 6.31
CA ALA A 99 -6.32 3.97 6.58
C ALA A 99 -6.90 4.70 5.36
N GLN A 100 -8.18 4.42 5.10
CA GLN A 100 -9.07 5.33 4.40
C GLN A 100 -9.39 6.50 5.32
N VAL A 101 -9.53 7.69 4.76
CA VAL A 101 -9.80 8.94 5.47
C VAL A 101 -11.18 9.44 5.07
N LEU A 102 -12.17 9.21 5.92
CA LEU A 102 -13.50 9.81 5.77
C LEU A 102 -13.47 11.22 6.33
N MET A 103 -13.79 12.20 5.48
CA MET A 103 -13.89 13.62 5.83
C MET A 103 -15.35 14.06 5.69
N GLU A 104 -15.91 14.65 6.74
CA GLU A 104 -17.27 15.16 6.76
C GLU A 104 -17.27 16.68 6.94
N TYR A 105 -17.90 17.39 6.00
CA TYR A 105 -18.02 18.84 6.03
C TYR A 105 -19.40 19.27 5.54
N GLN A 106 -20.11 20.05 6.35
CA GLN A 106 -21.46 20.54 6.05
C GLN A 106 -22.44 19.45 5.59
N GLY A 107 -22.35 18.26 6.17
CA GLY A 107 -23.21 17.11 5.86
C GLY A 107 -22.86 16.35 4.58
N ILE A 108 -21.73 16.66 3.94
CA ILE A 108 -21.20 15.94 2.78
C ILE A 108 -20.03 15.05 3.21
N LYS A 109 -20.01 13.82 2.71
CA LYS A 109 -18.97 12.82 3.00
C LYS A 109 -17.98 12.66 1.84
N TYR A 110 -16.71 12.92 2.10
CA TYR A 110 -15.59 12.73 1.18
C TYR A 110 -14.70 11.60 1.70
N LEU A 111 -14.63 10.48 1.00
CA LEU A 111 -13.81 9.34 1.39
C LEU A 111 -12.55 9.30 0.53
N TYR A 112 -11.39 9.55 1.13
CA TYR A 112 -10.09 9.31 0.48
C TYR A 112 -9.61 7.91 0.83
N THR A 113 -9.36 7.05 -0.17
CA THR A 113 -8.98 5.66 0.10
C THR A 113 -7.53 5.50 0.54
N GLY A 114 -6.65 6.45 0.17
CA GLY A 114 -5.22 6.16 0.07
C GLY A 114 -4.98 5.03 -0.94
N ASP A 115 -3.87 4.33 -0.77
CA ASP A 115 -3.68 3.03 -1.42
C ASP A 115 -4.48 1.97 -0.67
N TYR A 116 -5.08 1.04 -1.40
CA TYR A 116 -5.98 0.05 -0.81
C TYR A 116 -6.00 -1.26 -1.58
N LYS A 117 -6.40 -2.34 -0.90
CA LYS A 117 -6.84 -3.58 -1.57
C LYS A 117 -8.00 -4.19 -0.80
N ILE A 118 -8.95 -4.76 -1.53
CA ILE A 118 -10.13 -5.42 -0.93
C ILE A 118 -9.90 -6.92 -0.70
N GLU A 119 -8.81 -7.47 -1.25
CA GLU A 119 -8.43 -8.87 -1.06
C GLU A 119 -8.06 -9.13 0.41
N PRO A 120 -8.53 -10.23 1.02
CA PRO A 120 -8.10 -10.61 2.36
C PRO A 120 -6.58 -10.79 2.44
N ASP A 121 -5.99 -10.21 3.48
CA ASP A 121 -4.58 -10.33 3.83
C ASP A 121 -4.47 -10.30 5.35
N VAL A 122 -3.95 -11.37 5.94
CA VAL A 122 -3.82 -11.49 7.40
C VAL A 122 -2.70 -10.62 7.98
N THR A 123 -1.88 -10.00 7.13
CA THR A 123 -0.78 -9.13 7.56
C THR A 123 -1.22 -7.67 7.75
N CYS A 124 -2.50 -7.35 7.51
CA CYS A 124 -3.06 -6.02 7.74
C CYS A 124 -4.55 -6.11 8.07
N GLU A 125 -5.12 -4.99 8.50
CA GLU A 125 -6.55 -4.87 8.78
C GLU A 125 -7.37 -4.98 7.48
N PRO A 126 -8.47 -5.75 7.44
CA PRO A 126 -9.26 -5.96 6.22
C PRO A 126 -9.91 -4.64 5.78
N PHE A 127 -9.97 -4.39 4.47
CA PHE A 127 -10.65 -3.22 3.92
C PHE A 127 -12.12 -3.14 4.36
N GLU A 128 -12.57 -1.96 4.78
CA GLU A 128 -13.96 -1.72 5.14
C GLU A 128 -14.67 -0.86 4.08
N PHE A 129 -15.85 -1.30 3.61
CA PHE A 129 -16.65 -0.49 2.69
C PHE A 129 -17.43 0.59 3.43
N ILE A 130 -17.20 1.87 3.06
CA ILE A 130 -17.83 3.03 3.68
C ILE A 130 -18.62 3.81 2.64
N THR A 131 -19.89 4.14 2.92
CA THR A 131 -20.70 4.97 2.01
C THR A 131 -20.25 6.44 2.07
N ALA A 132 -20.11 7.09 0.91
CA ALA A 132 -19.72 8.50 0.83
C ALA A 132 -20.40 9.22 -0.34
N ASP A 133 -20.47 10.54 -0.32
CA ASP A 133 -20.97 11.34 -1.45
C ASP A 133 -19.90 11.47 -2.55
N VAL A 134 -18.63 11.60 -2.14
CA VAL A 134 -17.47 11.68 -3.02
C VAL A 134 -16.49 10.58 -2.64
N LEU A 135 -16.12 9.74 -3.59
CA LEU A 135 -15.04 8.76 -3.45
C LEU A 135 -13.78 9.29 -4.13
N ILE A 136 -12.74 9.54 -3.36
CA ILE A 136 -11.42 9.95 -3.84
C ILE A 136 -10.51 8.72 -3.78
N THR A 137 -10.20 8.11 -4.93
CA THR A 137 -9.56 6.78 -4.99
C THR A 137 -8.33 6.73 -5.89
N GLU A 138 -7.41 5.81 -5.59
CA GLU A 138 -6.28 5.51 -6.47
C GLU A 138 -6.73 4.96 -7.83
N SER A 139 -5.90 5.17 -8.85
CA SER A 139 -6.14 4.70 -10.22
C SER A 139 -4.91 3.99 -10.80
N THR A 140 -4.03 3.49 -9.93
CA THR A 140 -2.77 2.81 -10.28
C THR A 140 -2.97 1.71 -11.31
N PHE A 141 -4.02 0.91 -11.14
CA PHE A 141 -4.40 -0.19 -12.02
C PHE A 141 -5.82 0.00 -12.60
N ALA A 142 -6.26 1.25 -12.81
CA ALA A 142 -7.55 1.59 -13.43
C ALA A 142 -7.57 1.31 -14.96
N ASN A 143 -7.21 0.09 -15.35
CA ASN A 143 -7.21 -0.40 -16.72
C ASN A 143 -7.96 -1.74 -16.79
N PRO A 144 -9.00 -1.89 -17.64
CA PRO A 144 -9.79 -3.12 -17.79
C PRO A 144 -8.97 -4.39 -18.07
N ASP A 145 -7.79 -4.26 -18.70
CA ASP A 145 -6.88 -5.37 -19.00
C ASP A 145 -5.94 -5.73 -17.84
N THR A 146 -6.10 -5.07 -16.69
CA THR A 146 -5.34 -5.35 -15.47
C THR A 146 -6.21 -6.13 -14.50
N LYS A 147 -5.80 -7.37 -14.27
CA LYS A 147 -6.38 -8.25 -13.27
C LYS A 147 -5.28 -8.77 -12.36
N HIS A 148 -5.50 -8.71 -11.06
CA HIS A 148 -4.63 -9.36 -10.09
C HIS A 148 -5.12 -10.79 -9.87
N PRO A 149 -4.30 -11.81 -10.18
CA PRO A 149 -4.63 -13.20 -9.88
C PRO A 149 -4.54 -13.46 -8.38
N SER A 150 -5.08 -14.61 -7.96
CA SER A 150 -4.99 -15.07 -6.57
C SER A 150 -3.54 -15.05 -6.07
N PRO A 151 -3.24 -14.36 -4.95
CA PRO A 151 -1.88 -14.34 -4.39
C PRO A 151 -1.40 -15.72 -3.98
N VAL A 152 -2.33 -16.62 -3.63
CA VAL A 152 -2.04 -18.03 -3.29
C VAL A 152 -1.60 -18.82 -4.51
N ASP A 153 -2.27 -18.63 -5.65
CA ASP A 153 -1.90 -19.33 -6.89
C ASP A 153 -0.56 -18.82 -7.42
N GLU A 154 -0.32 -17.51 -7.30
CA GLU A 154 0.95 -16.89 -7.67
C GLU A 154 2.10 -17.41 -6.80
N ILE A 155 1.97 -17.41 -5.46
CA ILE A 155 3.08 -17.85 -4.59
C ILE A 155 3.41 -19.33 -4.78
N LYS A 156 2.40 -20.17 -5.05
CA LYS A 156 2.58 -21.62 -5.30
C LYS A 156 3.42 -21.91 -6.53
N LYS A 157 3.54 -20.99 -7.50
CA LYS A 157 4.46 -21.14 -8.64
C LYS A 157 5.91 -21.37 -8.20
N LEU A 158 6.30 -20.84 -7.04
CA LEU A 158 7.65 -21.00 -6.50
C LEU A 158 7.95 -22.46 -6.09
N ASN A 159 6.94 -23.31 -5.88
CA ASN A 159 7.10 -24.73 -5.61
C ASN A 159 7.52 -25.55 -6.84
N ALA A 160 7.38 -25.00 -8.06
CA ALA A 160 7.72 -25.69 -9.30
C ALA A 160 9.24 -25.85 -9.53
N THR A 161 10.08 -25.33 -8.65
CA THR A 161 11.54 -25.43 -8.75
C THR A 161 12.17 -25.77 -7.41
N THR A 162 13.24 -26.56 -7.40
CA THR A 162 14.11 -26.76 -6.22
C THR A 162 15.24 -25.74 -6.16
N ALA A 163 15.50 -25.03 -7.27
CA ALA A 163 16.53 -24.01 -7.34
C ALA A 163 16.24 -22.88 -6.34
N ASN A 164 17.32 -22.22 -5.91
CA ASN A 164 17.21 -21.05 -5.08
C ASN A 164 16.53 -19.90 -5.83
N ILE A 165 15.76 -19.09 -5.12
CA ILE A 165 15.00 -17.99 -5.71
C ILE A 165 15.50 -16.68 -5.12
N MET A 166 15.80 -15.72 -5.97
CA MET A 166 15.94 -14.33 -5.57
C MET A 166 14.61 -13.62 -5.83
N LEU A 167 13.94 -13.24 -4.75
CA LEU A 167 12.59 -12.70 -4.77
C LEU A 167 12.63 -11.20 -4.44
N GLY A 168 12.41 -10.35 -5.43
CA GLY A 168 12.26 -8.92 -5.23
C GLY A 168 10.88 -8.58 -4.66
N ALA A 169 10.85 -7.81 -3.57
CA ALA A 169 9.62 -7.30 -2.96
C ALA A 169 9.87 -5.95 -2.26
N TYR A 170 8.84 -5.09 -2.18
CA TYR A 170 8.92 -3.86 -1.38
C TYR A 170 9.13 -4.19 0.09
N ALA A 171 9.96 -3.41 0.79
CA ALA A 171 10.41 -3.73 2.15
C ALA A 171 9.30 -3.61 3.21
N LEU A 172 8.32 -2.72 2.98
CA LEU A 172 7.14 -2.51 3.82
C LEU A 172 5.89 -2.95 3.06
N GLY A 173 5.05 -3.77 3.68
CA GLY A 173 3.85 -4.36 3.08
C GLY A 173 4.15 -5.67 2.36
N LYS A 174 4.62 -5.55 1.12
CA LYS A 174 4.79 -6.69 0.21
C LYS A 174 5.65 -7.81 0.80
N SER A 175 6.79 -7.46 1.43
CA SER A 175 7.69 -8.48 2.00
C SER A 175 7.03 -9.26 3.13
N GLN A 176 6.26 -8.60 4.00
CA GLN A 176 5.56 -9.25 5.11
C GLN A 176 4.49 -10.22 4.58
N ARG A 177 3.66 -9.76 3.63
CA ARG A 177 2.67 -10.62 2.95
C ARG A 177 3.32 -11.82 2.28
N ILE A 178 4.44 -11.64 1.60
CA ILE A 178 5.18 -12.72 0.93
C ILE A 178 5.77 -13.72 1.92
N ILE A 179 6.34 -13.28 3.04
CA ILE A 179 6.85 -14.19 4.09
C ILE A 179 5.70 -15.06 4.61
N HIS A 180 4.55 -14.46 4.89
CA HIS A 180 3.36 -15.18 5.35
C HIS A 180 2.89 -16.21 4.31
N LEU A 181 2.68 -15.78 3.06
CA LEU A 181 2.25 -16.65 1.96
C LEU A 181 3.21 -17.83 1.71
N LEU A 182 4.53 -17.62 1.83
CA LEU A 182 5.52 -18.68 1.70
C LEU A 182 5.43 -19.71 2.84
N ASN A 183 5.22 -19.26 4.08
CA ASN A 183 5.05 -20.17 5.21
C ASN A 183 3.81 -21.06 5.03
N GLU A 184 2.69 -20.47 4.59
CA GLU A 184 1.42 -21.19 4.43
C GLU A 184 1.38 -22.13 3.22
N HIS A 185 2.05 -21.77 2.12
CA HIS A 185 1.84 -22.44 0.83
C HIS A 185 3.10 -23.02 0.20
N CYS A 186 4.27 -22.78 0.79
CA CYS A 186 5.57 -23.21 0.28
C CYS A 186 6.43 -23.81 1.39
N SER A 187 5.90 -24.78 2.14
CA SER A 187 6.55 -25.38 3.33
C SER A 187 7.94 -25.99 3.12
N THR A 188 8.30 -26.33 1.87
CA THR A 188 9.64 -26.82 1.53
C THR A 188 10.69 -25.71 1.35
N LYS A 189 10.27 -24.45 1.34
CA LYS A 189 11.13 -23.29 1.09
C LYS A 189 11.70 -22.73 2.38
N ASN A 190 13.00 -22.47 2.37
CA ASN A 190 13.70 -21.79 3.45
C ASN A 190 13.72 -20.28 3.17
N ILE A 191 13.04 -19.50 4.02
CA ILE A 191 12.83 -18.07 3.80
C ILE A 191 13.98 -17.27 4.42
N MET A 192 14.69 -16.51 3.58
CA MET A 192 15.84 -15.69 3.94
C MET A 192 15.54 -14.22 3.63
N VAL A 193 15.50 -13.36 4.65
CA VAL A 193 15.02 -11.98 4.55
C VAL A 193 16.16 -10.97 4.66
N HIS A 194 16.29 -10.07 3.68
CA HIS A 194 17.31 -9.03 3.69
C HIS A 194 17.23 -8.15 4.95
N HIS A 195 18.38 -7.80 5.53
CA HIS A 195 18.46 -7.06 6.81
C HIS A 195 17.69 -5.73 6.81
N SER A 196 17.50 -5.09 5.65
CA SER A 196 16.74 -3.84 5.52
C SER A 196 15.22 -4.02 5.64
N ILE A 197 14.72 -5.25 5.53
CA ILE A 197 13.29 -5.61 5.65
C ILE A 197 12.96 -5.95 7.10
N MET A 198 13.94 -6.50 7.84
CA MET A 198 13.80 -6.98 9.22
C MET A 198 13.14 -5.96 10.18
N PRO A 199 13.50 -4.66 10.17
CA PRO A 199 12.86 -3.71 11.07
C PRO A 199 11.35 -3.55 10.82
N PHE A 200 10.90 -3.66 9.56
CA PHE A 200 9.49 -3.60 9.22
C PHE A 200 8.76 -4.86 9.68
N VAL A 201 9.37 -6.05 9.53
CA VAL A 201 8.81 -7.29 10.08
C VAL A 201 8.67 -7.19 11.59
N LYS A 202 9.68 -6.65 12.28
CA LYS A 202 9.62 -6.48 13.73
C LYS A 202 8.48 -5.56 14.17
N ILE A 203 8.23 -4.46 13.44
CA ILE A 203 7.08 -3.59 13.72
C ILE A 203 5.77 -4.37 13.54
N TYR A 204 5.63 -5.19 12.49
CA TYR A 204 4.43 -6.04 12.34
C TYR A 204 4.24 -6.96 13.56
N GLU A 205 5.30 -7.62 14.02
CA GLU A 205 5.27 -8.49 15.21
C GLU A 205 4.95 -7.72 16.50
N ASP A 206 5.43 -6.49 16.65
CA ASP A 206 5.14 -5.63 17.81
C ASP A 206 3.65 -5.23 17.88
N PHE A 207 2.96 -5.24 16.74
CA PHE A 207 1.50 -5.06 16.62
C PHE A 207 0.73 -6.39 16.67
N GLY A 208 1.40 -7.51 16.97
CA GLY A 208 0.78 -8.82 17.13
C GLY A 208 0.53 -9.57 15.82
N MET A 209 1.09 -9.14 14.70
CA MET A 209 0.95 -9.84 13.42
C MET A 209 1.94 -11.00 13.32
N GLU A 210 1.42 -12.21 13.08
CA GLU A 210 2.23 -13.41 12.84
C GLU A 210 2.67 -13.48 11.37
N VAL A 211 3.84 -12.89 11.07
CA VAL A 211 4.38 -12.85 9.70
C VAL A 211 4.89 -14.23 9.24
N GLY A 212 5.23 -15.14 10.17
CA GLY A 212 5.69 -16.50 9.90
C GLY A 212 7.20 -16.71 10.12
N ASN A 213 7.72 -17.89 9.81
CA ASN A 213 9.12 -18.21 10.00
C ASN A 213 10.01 -17.58 8.92
N TYR A 214 11.14 -17.00 9.33
CA TYR A 214 12.17 -16.51 8.43
C TYR A 214 13.53 -16.50 9.15
N LYS A 215 14.61 -16.42 8.37
CA LYS A 215 15.96 -16.17 8.86
C LYS A 215 16.53 -14.93 8.21
N MET A 216 17.39 -14.21 8.92
CA MET A 216 18.09 -13.08 8.32
C MET A 216 18.99 -13.59 7.19
N TYR A 217 18.91 -12.91 6.04
CA TYR A 217 19.78 -13.15 4.91
C TYR A 217 21.22 -12.81 5.25
N ASP A 218 22.11 -13.80 5.12
CA ASP A 218 23.55 -13.63 5.16
C ASP A 218 24.12 -13.96 3.77
N ARG A 219 24.86 -13.02 3.18
CA ARG A 219 25.53 -13.21 1.87
C ARG A 219 26.47 -14.41 1.86
N LYS A 220 27.01 -14.82 3.02
CA LYS A 220 27.84 -16.03 3.13
C LYS A 220 27.01 -17.30 2.89
N VAL A 221 25.72 -17.30 3.22
CA VAL A 221 24.81 -18.44 3.00
C VAL A 221 24.58 -18.69 1.51
N MET A 222 24.61 -17.66 0.65
CA MET A 222 24.55 -17.87 -0.81
C MET A 222 25.76 -18.61 -1.39
N LYS A 223 26.88 -18.68 -0.66
CA LYS A 223 28.04 -19.47 -1.08
C LYS A 223 27.88 -20.95 -0.73
N ASN A 224 26.96 -21.28 0.16
CA ASN A 224 26.65 -22.65 0.52
C ASN A 224 25.61 -23.21 -0.46
N GLN A 225 25.84 -24.40 -0.99
CA GLN A 225 25.03 -25.04 -2.04
C GLN A 225 23.72 -25.65 -1.52
N HIS A 226 23.04 -24.98 -0.57
CA HIS A 226 21.73 -25.44 -0.13
C HIS A 226 20.68 -25.07 -1.18
N GLU A 227 19.85 -26.04 -1.55
CA GLU A 227 18.69 -25.83 -2.43
C GLU A 227 17.48 -25.32 -1.62
N HIS A 228 16.41 -24.98 -2.34
CA HIS A 228 15.12 -24.52 -1.78
C HIS A 228 15.17 -23.20 -0.96
N GLN A 229 16.20 -22.37 -1.13
CA GLN A 229 16.27 -21.06 -0.46
C GLN A 229 15.45 -20.01 -1.24
N VAL A 230 14.73 -19.14 -0.52
CA VAL A 230 14.06 -17.95 -1.07
C VAL A 230 14.65 -16.72 -0.42
N TYR A 231 15.43 -15.96 -1.18
CA TYR A 231 16.08 -14.73 -0.75
C TYR A 231 15.18 -13.53 -1.07
N ILE A 232 14.46 -13.04 -0.06
CA ILE A 232 13.59 -11.86 -0.19
C ILE A 232 14.45 -10.61 -0.04
N VAL A 233 14.48 -9.78 -1.08
CA VAL A 233 15.35 -8.61 -1.17
C VAL A 233 14.59 -7.36 -1.63
N PRO A 234 14.97 -6.15 -1.16
CA PRO A 234 14.33 -4.92 -1.62
C PRO A 234 14.69 -4.62 -3.09
N PRO A 235 13.92 -3.75 -3.78
CA PRO A 235 14.12 -3.49 -5.20
C PRO A 235 15.56 -3.12 -5.57
N MET A 236 16.21 -2.21 -4.84
CA MET A 236 17.60 -1.82 -5.17
C MET A 236 18.56 -3.02 -5.17
N VAL A 237 18.42 -3.92 -4.19
CA VAL A 237 19.24 -5.13 -4.11
C VAL A 237 18.89 -6.07 -5.26
N PHE A 238 17.61 -6.31 -5.52
CA PHE A 238 17.16 -7.13 -6.64
C PHE A 238 17.77 -6.69 -7.99
N HIS A 239 17.81 -5.38 -8.26
CA HIS A 239 18.40 -4.83 -9.48
C HIS A 239 19.93 -4.97 -9.51
N SER A 240 20.61 -4.81 -8.37
CA SER A 240 22.07 -4.96 -8.29
C SER A 240 22.56 -6.39 -8.58
N TYR A 241 21.73 -7.41 -8.31
CA TYR A 241 22.05 -8.83 -8.49
C TYR A 241 21.62 -9.40 -9.86
N HIS A 242 21.61 -8.58 -10.91
CA HIS A 242 21.15 -9.04 -12.23
C HIS A 242 22.01 -10.14 -12.87
N LYS A 243 23.26 -10.30 -12.45
CA LYS A 243 24.20 -11.37 -12.88
C LYS A 243 24.30 -12.53 -11.88
N ALA A 244 23.42 -12.59 -10.88
CA ALA A 244 23.46 -13.68 -9.90
C ALA A 244 23.25 -15.03 -10.61
N ILE A 245 24.26 -15.90 -10.52
CA ILE A 245 24.20 -17.28 -11.00
C ILE A 245 23.62 -18.18 -9.91
N ASN A 246 23.01 -19.31 -10.30
CA ASN A 246 22.42 -20.31 -9.40
C ASN A 246 21.18 -19.83 -8.61
N VAL A 247 20.49 -18.79 -9.10
CA VAL A 247 19.18 -18.39 -8.60
C VAL A 247 18.20 -18.16 -9.75
N VAL A 248 16.95 -18.55 -9.53
CA VAL A 248 15.81 -18.12 -10.35
C VAL A 248 15.35 -16.76 -9.83
N ARG A 249 15.19 -15.79 -10.72
CA ARG A 249 14.73 -14.45 -10.34
C ARG A 249 13.22 -14.36 -10.46
N ALA A 250 12.58 -13.74 -9.47
CA ALA A 250 11.16 -13.42 -9.44
C ALA A 250 10.95 -12.06 -8.76
N PHE A 251 9.92 -11.32 -9.15
CA PHE A 251 9.59 -10.03 -8.52
C PHE A 251 8.10 -9.95 -8.23
N ALA A 252 7.73 -9.79 -6.96
CA ALA A 252 6.35 -9.71 -6.50
C ALA A 252 5.76 -8.32 -6.79
N SER A 253 4.97 -8.19 -7.87
CA SER A 253 4.35 -6.92 -8.27
C SER A 253 3.17 -7.10 -9.22
N GLY A 254 2.15 -6.24 -9.12
CA GLY A 254 1.07 -6.15 -10.10
C GLY A 254 1.50 -5.63 -11.48
N TRP A 255 2.67 -4.99 -11.57
CA TRP A 255 3.17 -4.36 -12.79
C TRP A 255 3.71 -5.36 -13.82
N LYS A 256 3.11 -5.41 -15.01
CA LYS A 256 3.51 -6.30 -16.14
C LYS A 256 4.96 -6.10 -16.59
N ASN A 257 5.44 -4.86 -16.64
CA ASN A 257 6.82 -4.54 -17.06
C ASN A 257 7.88 -5.10 -16.09
N LEU A 258 7.56 -5.22 -14.80
CA LEU A 258 8.48 -5.79 -13.79
C LEU A 258 8.62 -7.33 -13.89
N GLN A 259 7.84 -7.98 -14.76
CA GLN A 259 7.88 -9.43 -14.94
C GLN A 259 8.75 -9.88 -16.13
N GLN A 260 9.07 -8.99 -17.07
CA GLN A 260 9.60 -9.36 -18.41
C GLN A 260 11.02 -9.99 -18.40
N GLN A 261 11.79 -9.83 -17.32
CA GLN A 261 13.19 -10.30 -17.23
C GLN A 261 13.39 -11.35 -16.12
N ASN A 262 12.30 -11.89 -15.59
CA ASN A 262 12.33 -12.85 -14.48
C ASN A 262 12.15 -14.28 -15.00
N GLY A 263 12.73 -15.25 -14.30
CA GLY A 263 12.53 -16.67 -14.59
C GLY A 263 11.14 -17.16 -14.14
N ILE A 264 10.52 -16.48 -13.18
CA ILE A 264 9.14 -16.70 -12.74
C ILE A 264 8.43 -15.35 -12.66
N SER A 265 7.25 -15.25 -13.28
CA SER A 265 6.35 -14.11 -13.10
C SER A 265 5.52 -14.27 -11.83
N LEU A 266 5.41 -13.20 -11.05
CA LEU A 266 4.73 -13.21 -9.74
C LEU A 266 3.85 -11.95 -9.56
N TYR A 267 2.60 -12.07 -9.99
CA TYR A 267 1.60 -10.99 -9.98
C TYR A 267 0.89 -10.89 -8.63
N ILE A 268 1.65 -10.63 -7.57
CA ILE A 268 1.09 -10.34 -6.24
C ILE A 268 1.13 -8.83 -6.07
N SER A 269 -0.04 -8.19 -5.94
CA SER A 269 -0.20 -6.74 -5.80
C SER A 269 -0.87 -6.41 -4.47
N ASP A 270 -0.49 -5.28 -3.87
CA ASP A 270 -1.15 -4.75 -2.67
C ASP A 270 -2.10 -3.59 -2.99
N HIS A 271 -2.44 -3.39 -4.27
CA HIS A 271 -3.36 -2.35 -4.74
C HIS A 271 -4.60 -2.99 -5.38
N ALA A 272 -5.68 -2.22 -5.48
CA ALA A 272 -6.89 -2.59 -6.18
C ALA A 272 -6.66 -2.69 -7.70
N ASP A 273 -7.07 -3.80 -8.30
CA ASP A 273 -7.17 -3.90 -9.76
C ASP A 273 -8.47 -3.27 -10.28
N TRP A 274 -8.70 -3.37 -11.59
CA TRP A 274 -9.91 -2.83 -12.23
C TRP A 274 -11.21 -3.32 -11.57
N ASN A 275 -11.32 -4.61 -11.28
CA ASN A 275 -12.56 -5.16 -10.74
C ASN A 275 -12.75 -4.73 -9.28
N ALA A 276 -11.67 -4.68 -8.51
CA ALA A 276 -11.70 -4.17 -7.14
C ALA A 276 -12.09 -2.68 -7.09
N ILE A 277 -11.63 -1.87 -8.04
CA ILE A 277 -12.06 -0.46 -8.18
C ILE A 277 -13.55 -0.37 -8.49
N LEU A 278 -14.06 -1.16 -9.44
CA LEU A 278 -15.48 -1.18 -9.78
C LEU A 278 -16.35 -1.65 -8.60
N GLU A 279 -15.92 -2.70 -7.88
CA GLU A 279 -16.61 -3.18 -6.67
C GLU A 279 -16.61 -2.10 -5.58
N THR A 280 -15.51 -1.40 -5.38
CA THR A 280 -15.42 -0.30 -4.41
C THR A 280 -16.42 0.80 -4.75
N ILE A 281 -16.52 1.22 -6.01
CA ILE A 281 -17.50 2.21 -6.46
C ILE A 281 -18.94 1.73 -6.22
N ASP A 282 -19.23 0.47 -6.55
CA ASP A 282 -20.56 -0.13 -6.32
C ASP A 282 -20.95 -0.15 -4.83
N LYS A 283 -20.01 -0.51 -3.95
CA LYS A 283 -20.26 -0.61 -2.50
C LYS A 283 -20.27 0.74 -1.78
N VAL A 284 -19.43 1.69 -2.19
CA VAL A 284 -19.37 3.04 -1.62
C VAL A 284 -20.58 3.89 -2.04
N GLN A 285 -21.16 3.61 -3.21
CA GLN A 285 -22.31 4.32 -3.78
C GLN A 285 -22.13 5.84 -3.88
N PRO A 286 -21.00 6.35 -4.42
CA PRO A 286 -20.75 7.77 -4.49
C PRO A 286 -21.59 8.48 -5.56
N LYS A 287 -21.79 9.79 -5.39
CA LYS A 287 -22.35 10.68 -6.41
C LYS A 287 -21.27 11.15 -7.38
N GLN A 288 -20.02 11.27 -6.92
CA GLN A 288 -18.85 11.59 -7.73
C GLN A 288 -17.64 10.72 -7.34
N VAL A 289 -16.80 10.38 -8.31
CA VAL A 289 -15.50 9.72 -8.07
C VAL A 289 -14.40 10.64 -8.54
N TRP A 290 -13.42 10.89 -7.68
CA TRP A 290 -12.23 11.67 -7.99
C TRP A 290 -11.03 10.73 -8.01
N THR A 291 -10.29 10.71 -9.11
CA THR A 291 -9.19 9.76 -9.32
C THR A 291 -7.83 10.42 -9.14
N LEU A 292 -6.93 9.70 -8.47
CA LEU A 292 -5.56 10.09 -8.14
C LEU A 292 -4.59 8.92 -8.40
N HIS A 293 -3.28 9.15 -8.27
CA HIS A 293 -2.25 8.10 -8.31
C HIS A 293 -2.34 7.16 -9.55
N GLY A 294 -2.54 7.70 -10.76
CA GLY A 294 -2.65 6.88 -11.97
C GLY A 294 -3.32 7.61 -13.14
N ASP A 295 -3.76 6.84 -14.15
CA ASP A 295 -4.54 7.32 -15.29
C ASP A 295 -6.01 6.89 -15.16
N GLY A 296 -6.87 7.85 -14.80
CA GLY A 296 -8.30 7.63 -14.63
C GLY A 296 -9.13 7.66 -15.92
N LYS A 297 -8.53 7.82 -17.11
CA LYS A 297 -9.28 7.99 -18.38
C LYS A 297 -10.18 6.82 -18.70
N GLN A 298 -9.67 5.59 -18.57
CA GLN A 298 -10.46 4.39 -18.90
C GLN A 298 -11.62 4.21 -17.94
N LEU A 299 -11.45 4.57 -16.66
CA LEU A 299 -12.52 4.58 -15.67
C LEU A 299 -13.58 5.65 -16.00
N LYS A 300 -13.14 6.85 -16.38
CA LYS A 300 -14.01 7.95 -16.84
C LYS A 300 -14.84 7.55 -18.05
N ASP A 301 -14.23 6.90 -19.04
CA ASP A 301 -14.92 6.42 -20.23
C ASP A 301 -15.93 5.32 -19.90
N TYR A 302 -15.57 4.38 -19.00
CA TYR A 302 -16.46 3.30 -18.56
C TYR A 302 -17.75 3.81 -17.89
N PHE A 303 -17.64 4.89 -17.09
CA PHE A 303 -18.77 5.49 -16.38
C PHE A 303 -19.46 6.65 -17.11
N LYS A 304 -19.08 6.92 -18.36
CA LYS A 304 -19.65 8.03 -19.15
C LYS A 304 -21.18 8.00 -19.17
N GLY A 305 -21.80 9.08 -18.70
CA GLY A 305 -23.26 9.24 -18.62
C GLY A 305 -23.94 8.50 -17.47
N LYS A 306 -23.18 7.84 -16.60
CA LYS A 306 -23.70 7.08 -15.44
C LYS A 306 -23.24 7.65 -14.10
N LEU A 307 -21.97 8.05 -14.02
CA LEU A 307 -21.35 8.57 -12.80
C LEU A 307 -20.31 9.62 -13.19
N GLU A 308 -20.23 10.69 -12.41
CA GLU A 308 -19.24 11.74 -12.64
C GLU A 308 -17.86 11.30 -12.15
N ILE A 309 -16.90 11.23 -13.09
CA ILE A 309 -15.50 10.90 -12.80
C ILE A 309 -14.62 12.14 -13.06
N LYS A 310 -14.07 12.71 -11.99
CA LYS A 310 -13.08 13.79 -12.01
C LYS A 310 -11.67 13.19 -11.99
N ILE A 311 -10.83 13.55 -12.95
CA ILE A 311 -9.41 13.20 -12.93
C ILE A 311 -8.70 14.39 -12.31
N MET A 312 -8.16 14.24 -11.11
CA MET A 312 -7.66 15.40 -10.36
C MET A 312 -6.29 15.89 -10.86
N ASN A 313 -5.56 15.04 -11.59
CA ASN A 313 -4.24 15.35 -12.17
C ASN A 313 -4.31 16.05 -13.54
N GLU A 314 -5.52 16.33 -14.06
CA GLU A 314 -5.77 16.97 -15.37
C GLU A 314 -6.31 18.39 -15.26
#